data_AF-A0A970AQE9-F1
#
_entry.id   AF-A0A970AQE9-F1
#
_cell.length_a   1.000
_cell.length_b   1.000
_cell.length_c   1.000
_cell.angle_alpha   90.00
_cell.angle_beta   90.00
_cell.angle_gamma   90.00
#
_symmetry.space_group_name_H-M   'P 1'
#
loop_
_entity.id
_entity.type
_entity.pdbx_description
1 polymer ?
#
loop_
_entity_poly.entity_id
_entity_poly.type
_entity_poly.pdbx_seq_one_letter_code
_entity_poly.pdbx_strand_id
1 'polypeptide(L)'
;MQINTNIIGKILDLFETMEEAVDYITDQTNSGNFESALVLLQDLKDAADEINQSSLILMERLEMEPKSSSCYEKLIQGINNLELAYENPSLDTMNEVLKQTIVPQLASWKADFVSNVAYKAMS
;
A
#
# COMPACT_ATOMS: atom_id res chain seq x y z
N MET A 1 22.23 10.19 -8.11
CA MET A 1 22.40 9.64 -6.74
C MET A 1 21.48 10.33 -5.73
N GLN A 2 21.70 11.59 -5.37
CA GLN A 2 20.89 12.28 -4.33
C GLN A 2 19.39 12.36 -4.63
N ILE A 3 19.01 12.57 -5.91
CA ILE A 3 17.60 12.56 -6.34
C ILE A 3 16.94 11.20 -6.10
N ASN A 4 17.65 10.10 -6.37
CA ASN A 4 17.12 8.75 -6.20
C ASN A 4 16.94 8.42 -4.71
N THR A 5 17.92 8.78 -3.87
CA THR A 5 17.81 8.63 -2.41
C THR A 5 16.64 9.41 -1.83
N ASN A 6 16.38 10.64 -2.31
CA ASN A 6 15.22 11.42 -1.88
C ASN A 6 13.89 10.77 -2.27
N ILE A 7 13.79 10.21 -3.49
CA ILE A 7 12.59 9.50 -3.94
C ILE A 7 12.35 8.25 -3.09
N ILE A 8 13.41 7.48 -2.81
CA ILE A 8 13.35 6.30 -1.95
C ILE A 8 12.87 6.67 -0.56
N GLY A 9 13.45 7.71 0.05
CA GLY A 9 13.02 8.18 1.37
C GLY A 9 11.53 8.49 1.40
N LYS A 10 11.04 9.29 0.44
CA LYS A 10 9.61 9.60 0.34
C LYS A 10 8.71 8.38 0.14
N ILE A 11 9.14 7.41 -0.66
CA ILE A 11 8.39 6.16 -0.84
C ILE A 11 8.30 5.39 0.48
N LEU A 12 9.40 5.31 1.24
CA LEU A 12 9.43 4.61 2.53
C LEU A 12 8.57 5.33 3.58
N ASP A 13 8.61 6.66 3.63
CA ASP A 13 7.76 7.47 4.50
C ASP A 13 6.27 7.27 4.17
N LEU A 14 5.93 7.16 2.88
CA LEU A 14 4.57 6.86 2.44
C LEU A 14 4.14 5.45 2.84
N PHE A 15 5.01 4.44 2.72
CA PHE A 15 4.72 3.09 3.22
C PHE A 15 4.41 3.09 4.73
N GLU A 16 5.19 3.82 5.53
CA GLU A 16 4.94 3.94 6.98
C GLU A 16 3.61 4.63 7.26
N THR A 17 3.30 5.71 6.54
CA THR A 17 2.00 6.39 6.66
C THR A 17 0.82 5.46 6.30
N MET A 18 0.98 4.64 5.26
CA MET A 18 -0.02 3.66 4.87
C MET A 18 -0.18 2.54 5.92
N GLU A 19 0.90 2.09 6.56
CA GLU A 19 0.85 1.11 7.65
C GLU A 19 0.02 1.66 8.82
N GLU A 20 0.26 2.91 9.24
CA GLU A 20 -0.53 3.59 10.27
C GLU A 20 -2.01 3.75 9.87
N ALA A 21 -2.27 4.10 8.61
CA ALA A 21 -3.63 4.23 8.09
C ALA A 21 -4.38 2.88 8.11
N VAL A 22 -3.72 1.78 7.76
CA VAL A 22 -4.30 0.43 7.80
C VAL A 22 -4.62 -0.01 9.23
N ASP A 23 -3.75 0.30 10.20
CA ASP A 23 -4.01 0.03 11.61
C ASP A 23 -5.25 0.81 12.09
N TYR A 24 -5.33 2.10 11.76
CA TYR A 24 -6.49 2.91 12.10
C TYR A 24 -7.79 2.41 11.44
N ILE A 25 -7.75 2.06 10.15
CA ILE A 25 -8.88 1.47 9.42
C ILE A 25 -9.35 0.18 10.10
N THR A 26 -8.41 -0.64 10.57
CA THR A 26 -8.70 -1.88 11.28
C THR A 26 -9.44 -1.60 12.58
N ASP A 27 -9.00 -0.61 13.36
CA ASP A 27 -9.66 -0.20 14.60
C ASP A 27 -11.06 0.39 14.37
N GLN A 28 -11.22 1.24 13.34
CA GLN A 28 -12.53 1.79 12.98
C GLN A 28 -13.50 0.71 12.51
N THR A 29 -13.02 -0.24 11.70
CA THR A 29 -13.80 -1.41 11.25
C THR A 29 -14.30 -2.23 12.43
N ASN A 30 -13.42 -2.55 13.38
CA ASN A 30 -13.78 -3.32 14.57
C ASN A 30 -14.74 -2.56 15.50
N SER A 31 -14.73 -1.24 15.45
CA SER A 31 -15.64 -0.36 16.20
C SER A 31 -16.96 -0.10 15.47
N GLY A 32 -17.14 -0.60 14.25
CA GLY A 32 -18.33 -0.35 13.42
C GLY A 32 -18.40 1.05 12.79
N ASN A 33 -17.31 1.82 12.83
CA ASN A 33 -17.24 3.17 12.24
C ASN A 33 -16.76 3.11 10.78
N PHE A 34 -17.60 2.57 9.91
CA PHE A 34 -17.24 2.31 8.51
C PHE A 34 -17.09 3.58 7.66
N GLU A 35 -17.82 4.66 7.98
CA GLU A 35 -17.76 5.90 7.20
C GLU A 35 -16.39 6.57 7.29
N SER A 36 -15.81 6.63 8.50
CA SER A 36 -14.45 7.15 8.69
C SER A 36 -13.40 6.25 8.03
N ALA A 37 -13.62 4.93 8.08
CA ALA A 37 -12.73 3.97 7.43
C ALA A 37 -12.79 4.08 5.89
N LEU A 38 -13.97 4.29 5.30
CA LEU A 38 -14.17 4.39 3.85
C LEU A 38 -13.39 5.57 3.24
N VAL A 39 -13.40 6.74 3.90
CA VAL A 39 -12.62 7.91 3.43
C VAL A 39 -11.13 7.57 3.35
N LEU A 40 -10.60 6.90 4.38
CA LEU A 40 -9.20 6.52 4.44
C LEU A 40 -8.83 5.40 3.46
N LEU A 41 -9.78 4.57 3.02
CA LEU A 41 -9.52 3.59 1.97
C LEU A 41 -9.20 4.26 0.64
N GLN A 42 -9.84 5.39 0.32
CA GLN A 42 -9.50 6.16 -0.87
C GLN A 42 -8.10 6.79 -0.75
N ASP A 43 -7.79 7.41 0.40
CA ASP A 43 -6.44 7.96 0.64
C ASP A 43 -5.36 6.87 0.53
N LEU A 44 -5.67 5.65 0.99
CA LEU A 44 -4.77 4.49 0.90
C LEU A 44 -4.53 4.06 -0.55
N LYS A 45 -5.55 4.12 -1.42
CA LYS A 45 -5.37 3.85 -2.87
C LYS A 45 -4.52 4.91 -3.53
N ASP A 46 -4.78 6.17 -3.25
CA ASP A 46 -4.05 7.28 -3.85
C ASP A 46 -2.56 7.23 -3.44
N ALA A 47 -2.28 6.92 -2.18
CA ALA A 47 -0.92 6.70 -1.69
C ALA A 47 -0.26 5.47 -2.35
N ALA A 48 -1.00 4.36 -2.52
CA ALA A 48 -0.50 3.18 -3.23
C ALA A 48 -0.17 3.52 -4.70
N ASP A 49 -1.03 4.26 -5.39
CA ASP A 49 -0.78 4.66 -6.77
C ASP A 49 0.47 5.55 -6.88
N GLU A 50 0.63 6.52 -5.97
CA GLU A 50 1.81 7.40 -5.91
C GLU A 50 3.11 6.60 -5.69
N ILE A 51 3.11 5.64 -4.75
CA ILE A 51 4.26 4.76 -4.51
C ILE A 51 4.57 3.95 -5.78
N ASN A 52 3.56 3.37 -6.43
CA ASN A 52 3.75 2.54 -7.60
C ASN A 52 4.34 3.36 -8.76
N GLN A 53 3.76 4.53 -9.06
CA GLN A 53 4.27 5.41 -10.11
C GLN A 53 5.69 5.89 -9.80
N SER A 54 5.96 6.31 -8.56
CA SER A 54 7.30 6.72 -8.14
C SER A 54 8.32 5.59 -8.24
N SER A 55 7.91 4.36 -7.92
CA SER A 55 8.74 3.15 -8.05
C SER A 55 9.07 2.85 -9.51
N LEU A 56 8.11 2.95 -10.43
CA LEU A 56 8.31 2.73 -11.86
C LEU A 56 9.29 3.76 -12.46
N ILE A 57 9.12 5.05 -12.10
CA ILE A 57 10.04 6.11 -12.51
C ILE A 57 11.45 5.85 -11.98
N LEU A 58 11.56 5.39 -10.73
CA LEU A 58 12.84 5.07 -10.13
C LEU A 58 13.51 3.87 -10.82
N MET A 59 12.76 2.81 -11.14
CA MET A 59 13.25 1.66 -11.90
C MET A 59 13.81 2.08 -13.27
N GLU A 60 13.08 2.91 -14.01
CA GLU A 60 13.53 3.44 -15.30
C GLU A 60 14.87 4.19 -15.18
N ARG A 61 14.99 5.05 -14.17
CA ARG A 61 16.23 5.80 -13.88
C ARG A 61 17.41 4.92 -13.46
N LEU A 62 17.14 3.72 -12.98
CA LEU A 62 18.13 2.72 -12.57
C LEU A 62 18.40 1.67 -13.66
N GLU A 63 17.92 1.92 -14.88
CA GLU A 63 18.04 1.00 -16.03
C GLU A 63 17.49 -0.41 -15.67
N MET A 64 16.44 -0.45 -14.86
CA MET A 64 15.65 -1.64 -14.58
C MET A 64 14.44 -1.67 -15.51
N GLU A 65 13.94 -2.86 -15.85
CA GLU A 65 12.65 -2.99 -16.52
C GLU A 65 11.54 -2.49 -15.58
N PRO A 66 10.81 -1.42 -15.92
CA PRO A 66 9.75 -0.91 -15.06
C PRO A 66 8.59 -1.89 -15.00
N LYS A 67 8.27 -2.39 -13.81
CA LYS A 67 7.18 -3.34 -13.61
C LYS A 67 6.46 -3.10 -12.30
N SER A 68 5.13 -3.05 -12.39
CA SER A 68 4.25 -2.97 -11.22
C SER A 68 4.40 -4.21 -10.34
N SER A 69 4.34 -4.02 -9.02
CA SER A 69 4.38 -5.15 -8.10
C SER A 69 3.05 -5.90 -8.09
N SER A 70 3.09 -7.23 -8.10
CA SER A 70 1.89 -8.04 -7.88
C SER A 70 1.30 -7.83 -6.48
N CYS A 71 2.12 -7.39 -5.51
CA CYS A 71 1.67 -7.05 -4.17
C CYS A 71 0.83 -5.77 -4.19
N TYR A 72 1.19 -4.78 -5.02
CA TYR A 72 0.38 -3.58 -5.25
C TYR A 72 -0.98 -3.93 -5.87
N GLU A 73 -1.01 -4.76 -6.91
CA GLU A 73 -2.27 -5.15 -7.57
C GLU A 73 -3.23 -5.85 -6.58
N LYS A 74 -2.70 -6.75 -5.76
CA LYS A 74 -3.47 -7.44 -4.72
C LYS A 74 -3.88 -6.51 -3.58
N LEU A 75 -3.06 -5.52 -3.22
CA LEU A 75 -3.41 -4.51 -2.24
C LEU A 75 -4.62 -3.70 -2.73
N ILE A 76 -4.57 -3.17 -3.95
CA ILE A 76 -5.70 -2.43 -4.56
C ILE A 76 -6.96 -3.29 -4.61
N GLN A 77 -6.82 -4.56 -5.02
CA GLN A 77 -7.94 -5.50 -5.00
C GLN A 77 -8.51 -5.70 -3.59
N GLY A 78 -7.64 -5.84 -2.58
CA GLY A 78 -8.03 -5.96 -1.18
C GLY A 78 -8.79 -4.73 -0.69
N ILE A 79 -8.32 -3.52 -1.03
CA ILE A 79 -9.00 -2.27 -0.65
C ILE A 79 -10.38 -2.21 -1.31
N ASN A 80 -10.49 -2.48 -2.61
CA ASN A 80 -11.78 -2.52 -3.31
C ASN A 80 -12.76 -3.54 -2.69
N ASN A 81 -12.26 -4.72 -2.31
CA ASN A 81 -13.08 -5.74 -1.66
C ASN A 81 -13.57 -5.28 -0.27
N LEU A 82 -12.75 -4.53 0.46
CA LEU A 82 -13.12 -4.00 1.77
C LEU A 82 -14.19 -2.89 1.64
N GLU A 83 -14.07 -2.02 0.65
CA GLU A 83 -15.11 -1.02 0.35
C GLU A 83 -16.45 -1.68 0.03
N LEU A 84 -16.46 -2.70 -0.83
CA LEU A 84 -17.66 -3.48 -1.13
C LEU A 84 -18.23 -4.17 0.12
N ALA A 85 -17.36 -4.64 1.01
CA ALA A 85 -17.79 -5.25 2.26
C ALA A 85 -18.42 -4.24 3.24
N TYR A 86 -18.11 -2.94 3.13
CA TYR A 86 -18.81 -1.91 3.90
C TYR A 86 -20.24 -1.64 3.39
N GLU A 87 -20.53 -1.88 2.11
CA GLU A 87 -21.88 -1.73 1.56
C GLU A 87 -22.85 -2.81 2.07
N ASN A 88 -22.34 -4.01 2.36
CA ASN A 88 -23.10 -5.11 2.95
C ASN A 88 -22.34 -5.69 4.16
N PRO A 89 -22.45 -5.04 5.32
CA PRO A 89 -21.49 -5.19 6.41
C PRO A 89 -21.51 -6.59 7.03
N SER A 90 -20.44 -7.34 6.76
CA SER A 90 -20.05 -8.56 7.47
C SER A 90 -18.68 -8.33 8.12
N LEU A 91 -18.66 -8.17 9.44
CA LEU A 91 -17.43 -7.86 10.18
C LEU A 91 -16.36 -8.95 10.01
N ASP A 92 -16.78 -10.20 9.91
CA ASP A 92 -15.88 -11.33 9.65
C ASP A 92 -15.21 -11.20 8.28
N THR A 93 -15.99 -10.86 7.25
CA THR A 93 -15.49 -10.66 5.88
C THR A 93 -14.54 -9.48 5.79
N MET A 94 -14.88 -8.35 6.42
CA MET A 94 -14.00 -7.16 6.45
C MET A 94 -12.67 -7.49 7.14
N ASN A 95 -12.73 -8.15 8.30
CA ASN A 95 -11.55 -8.56 9.05
C ASN A 95 -10.68 -9.57 8.29
N GLU A 96 -11.30 -10.47 7.53
CA GLU A 96 -10.58 -11.41 6.66
C GLU A 96 -9.83 -10.66 5.56
N VAL A 97 -10.48 -9.72 4.87
CA VAL A 97 -9.84 -8.89 3.83
C VAL A 97 -8.66 -8.09 4.41
N LEU A 98 -8.83 -7.46 5.57
CA LEU A 98 -7.76 -6.71 6.24
C LEU A 98 -6.57 -7.62 6.60
N LYS A 99 -6.82 -8.71 7.32
CA LYS A 99 -5.77 -9.57 7.90
C LYS A 99 -5.10 -10.47 6.88
N GLN A 100 -5.83 -10.94 5.88
CA GLN A 100 -5.33 -11.92 4.90
C GLN A 100 -4.88 -11.28 3.59
N THR A 101 -5.32 -10.04 3.30
CA THR A 101 -4.97 -9.35 2.05
C THR A 101 -4.26 -8.03 2.31
N ILE A 102 -4.93 -7.01 2.85
CA ILE A 102 -4.39 -5.64 2.89
C ILE A 102 -3.07 -5.57 3.66
N VAL A 103 -3.07 -5.99 4.94
CA VAL A 103 -1.88 -5.97 5.81
C VAL A 103 -0.70 -6.75 5.20
N PRO A 104 -0.85 -8.05 4.85
CA PRO A 104 0.28 -8.81 4.33
C PRO A 104 0.78 -8.34 2.96
N GLN A 105 -0.09 -7.84 2.08
CA GLN A 105 0.33 -7.34 0.78
C GLN A 105 1.08 -6.01 0.90
N LEU A 106 0.66 -5.11 1.78
CA LEU A 106 1.39 -3.86 2.05
C LEU A 106 2.81 -4.15 2.58
N ALA A 107 2.92 -5.01 3.59
CA ALA A 107 4.21 -5.39 4.16
C ALA A 107 5.12 -6.09 3.14
N SER A 108 4.56 -7.02 2.35
CA SER A 108 5.32 -7.72 1.30
C SER A 108 5.79 -6.76 0.22
N TRP A 109 4.95 -5.80 -0.18
CA TRP A 109 5.31 -4.83 -1.20
C TRP A 109 6.44 -3.90 -0.74
N LYS A 110 6.40 -3.40 0.51
CA LYS A 110 7.49 -2.62 1.11
C LYS A 110 8.80 -3.41 1.09
N ALA A 111 8.76 -4.68 1.51
CA ALA A 111 9.93 -5.55 1.52
C ALA A 111 10.50 -5.79 0.11
N ASP A 112 9.63 -6.01 -0.88
CA ASP A 112 10.01 -6.17 -2.29
C ASP A 112 10.66 -4.91 -2.85
N PHE A 113 10.09 -3.73 -2.56
CA PHE A 113 10.65 -2.44 -2.98
C PHE A 113 12.06 -2.23 -2.39
N VAL A 114 12.23 -2.48 -1.10
CA VAL A 114 13.53 -2.34 -0.41
C VAL A 114 14.56 -3.28 -1.02
N SER A 115 14.21 -4.55 -1.20
CA SER A 115 15.14 -5.60 -1.62
C SER A 115 15.55 -5.49 -3.09
N ASN A 116 14.63 -5.05 -3.96
CA ASN A 116 14.84 -5.09 -5.41
C ASN A 116 15.15 -3.72 -6.03
N VAL A 117 14.60 -2.64 -5.47
CA VAL A 117 14.70 -1.29 -6.05
C VAL A 117 15.63 -0.41 -5.22
N ALA A 118 15.33 -0.27 -3.92
CA ALA A 118 16.10 0.63 -3.06
C ALA A 118 17.56 0.17 -2.93
N TYR A 119 17.80 -1.13 -2.74
CA TYR A 119 19.15 -1.68 -2.66
C TYR A 119 19.98 -1.36 -3.91
N LYS A 120 19.41 -1.55 -5.10
CA LYS A 120 20.10 -1.27 -6.38
C LYS A 120 20.39 0.22 -6.59
N ALA A 121 19.59 1.11 -6.01
CA ALA A 121 19.85 2.54 -6.06
C ALA A 121 20.98 3.01 -5.14
N MET A 122 21.33 2.19 -4.14
CA MET A 122 22.36 2.48 -3.14
C MET A 122 23.69 1.75 -3.41
N SER A 123 23.69 0.72 -4.28
CA SER A 123 24.88 0.03 -4.79
C SER A 123 25.56 0.80 -5.91
#